data_AF-A0AAJ6J7W3-F1
#
_entry.id   AF-A0AAJ6J7W3-F1
#
_cell.length_a   1.000
_cell.length_b   1.000
_cell.length_c   1.000
_cell.angle_alpha   90.00
_cell.angle_beta   90.00
_cell.angle_gamma   90.00
#
_symmetry.space_group_name_H-M   'P 1'
#
loop_
_entity.id
_entity.type
_entity.pdbx_description
1 polymer ?
#
loop_
_entity_poly.entity_id
_entity_poly.type
_entity_poly.pdbx_seq_one_letter_code
_entity_poly.pdbx_strand_id
1 'polypeptide(L)'
;MEGTYAPNHKTLDGKLCISVHPLTHPQTVNPKIIDQIVVVQNICGQSIRVQVCYAGSTDCINVALAGYQKLQRVLGIAAGSTNFQFEYRELY
;
A
#
# COMPACT_ATOMS: atom_id res chain seq x y z
N MET A 1 -3.09 -11.67 7.30
CA MET A 1 -4.06 -10.59 7.00
C MET A 1 -5.34 -10.75 7.82
N GLU A 2 -5.55 -9.88 8.81
CA GLU A 2 -6.76 -9.84 9.65
C GLU A 2 -7.45 -8.48 9.54
N GLY A 3 -8.77 -8.47 9.38
CA GLY A 3 -9.57 -7.25 9.24
C GLY A 3 -10.98 -7.51 8.72
N THR A 4 -11.86 -6.51 8.84
CA THR A 4 -13.19 -6.54 8.22
C THR A 4 -13.09 -5.91 6.82
N TYR A 5 -13.10 -6.74 5.79
CA TYR A 5 -12.81 -6.30 4.42
C TYR A 5 -14.06 -5.83 3.68
N ALA A 6 -13.93 -4.66 3.05
CA ALA A 6 -14.93 -4.16 2.11
C ALA A 6 -14.73 -4.78 0.73
N PRO A 7 -15.79 -4.90 -0.09
CA PRO A 7 -15.65 -5.15 -1.52
C PRO A 7 -14.82 -4.05 -2.18
N ASN A 8 -14.05 -4.39 -3.21
CA ASN A 8 -13.25 -3.39 -3.91
C ASN A 8 -14.15 -2.36 -4.59
N HIS A 9 -13.90 -1.09 -4.32
CA HIS A 9 -14.57 -0.02 -5.03
C HIS A 9 -14.10 0.02 -6.50
N LYS A 10 -15.03 0.39 -7.39
CA LYS A 10 -14.76 0.51 -8.81
C LYS A 10 -15.29 1.82 -9.37
N THR A 11 -14.63 2.32 -10.40
CA THR A 11 -15.13 3.40 -11.25
C THR A 11 -16.31 2.90 -12.10
N LEU A 12 -17.00 3.83 -12.77
CA LEU A 12 -18.11 3.52 -13.67
C LEU A 12 -17.71 2.58 -14.83
N ASP A 13 -16.47 2.70 -15.31
CA ASP A 13 -15.88 1.82 -16.33
C ASP A 13 -15.27 0.53 -15.75
N GLY A 14 -15.49 0.26 -14.45
CA GLY A 14 -15.13 -1.00 -13.80
C GLY A 14 -13.68 -1.12 -13.32
N LYS A 15 -12.87 -0.07 -13.44
CA LYS A 15 -11.49 -0.05 -12.91
C LYS A 15 -11.50 0.01 -11.39
N LEU A 16 -10.56 -0.68 -10.74
CA LEU A 16 -10.41 -0.60 -9.29
C LEU A 16 -10.05 0.83 -8.86
N CYS A 17 -10.69 1.31 -7.80
CA CYS A 17 -10.40 2.62 -7.25
C CYS A 17 -9.00 2.70 -6.64
N ILE A 18 -8.53 1.60 -6.05
CA ILE A 18 -7.23 1.54 -5.41
C ILE A 18 -6.21 0.88 -6.32
N SER A 19 -5.04 1.53 -6.45
CA SER A 19 -3.82 0.89 -6.93
C SER A 19 -2.70 1.03 -5.91
N VAL A 20 -1.88 0.00 -5.81
CA VAL A 20 -0.71 -0.03 -4.92
C VAL A 20 0.50 -0.43 -5.74
N HIS A 21 1.55 0.38 -5.69
CA HIS A 21 2.79 0.14 -6.42
C HIS A 21 3.99 0.06 -5.46
N PRO A 22 4.91 -0.89 -5.64
CA PRO A 22 6.13 -0.93 -4.85
C PRO A 22 7.08 0.18 -5.29
N LEU A 23 7.80 0.72 -4.31
CA LEU A 23 8.94 1.62 -4.48
C LEU A 23 9.99 1.20 -3.45
N THR A 24 11.27 1.35 -3.79
CA THR A 24 12.34 1.17 -2.80
C THR A 24 13.28 2.36 -2.83
N HIS A 25 13.83 2.68 -1.66
CA HIS A 25 14.74 3.80 -1.52
C HIS A 25 15.86 3.47 -0.52
N PRO A 26 17.15 3.56 -0.91
CA PRO A 26 18.25 3.45 0.04
C PRO A 26 18.25 4.63 1.02
N GLN A 27 18.43 4.36 2.31
CA GLN A 27 18.52 5.42 3.31
C GLN A 27 19.80 6.25 3.14
N THR A 28 19.72 7.56 3.42
CA THR A 28 20.85 8.48 3.30
C THR A 28 22.02 8.14 4.22
N VAL A 29 21.74 7.71 5.46
CA VAL A 29 22.77 7.41 6.47
C VAL A 29 23.49 6.09 6.17
N ASN A 30 22.75 5.08 5.69
CA ASN A 30 23.30 3.79 5.33
C ASN A 30 22.60 3.24 4.10
N PRO A 31 23.19 3.36 2.90
CA PRO A 31 22.60 2.88 1.66
C PRO A 31 22.40 1.35 1.59
N LYS A 32 22.97 0.59 2.53
CA LYS A 32 22.69 -0.86 2.65
C LYS A 32 21.33 -1.12 3.30
N ILE A 33 20.72 -0.12 3.91
CA ILE A 33 19.37 -0.18 4.46
C ILE A 33 18.43 0.39 3.41
N ILE A 34 17.47 -0.42 2.98
CA ILE A 34 16.52 -0.10 1.92
C ILE A 34 15.13 0.04 2.54
N ASP A 35 14.52 1.21 2.41
CA ASP A 35 13.12 1.43 2.73
C ASP A 35 12.26 0.74 1.66
N GLN A 36 11.31 -0.07 2.10
CA GLN A 36 10.32 -0.74 1.26
C GLN A 36 9.02 0.05 1.36
N ILE A 37 8.71 0.78 0.30
CA ILE A 37 7.66 1.79 0.26
C ILE A 37 6.53 1.30 -0.64
N VAL A 38 5.30 1.48 -0.19
CA VAL A 38 4.11 1.31 -1.02
C VAL A 38 3.53 2.68 -1.37
N VAL A 39 3.30 2.87 -2.66
CA VAL A 39 2.61 4.04 -3.20
C VAL A 39 1.17 3.65 -3.42
N VAL A 40 0.29 4.14 -2.54
CA VAL A 40 -1.14 3.85 -2.58
C VAL A 40 -1.85 5.03 -3.24
N GLN A 41 -2.69 4.75 -4.23
CA GLN A 41 -3.43 5.75 -4.98
C GLN A 41 -4.91 5.39 -4.99
N ASN A 42 -5.75 6.39 -4.71
CA ASN A 42 -7.19 6.33 -4.90
C ASN A 42 -7.55 7.17 -6.12
N ILE A 43 -8.14 6.56 -7.15
CA ILE A 43 -8.58 7.25 -8.37
C ILE A 43 -10.08 7.63 -8.32
N CYS A 44 -10.78 7.29 -7.25
CA CYS A 44 -12.19 7.59 -7.05
C CYS A 44 -12.38 8.80 -6.13
N GLY A 45 -13.54 9.44 -6.19
CA GLY A 45 -13.84 10.63 -5.38
C GLY A 45 -14.21 10.34 -3.91
N GLN A 46 -14.52 9.09 -3.58
CA GLN A 46 -14.84 8.68 -2.21
C GLN A 46 -13.58 8.38 -1.39
N SER A 47 -13.66 8.59 -0.07
CA SER A 47 -12.60 8.17 0.85
C SER A 47 -12.60 6.64 0.99
N ILE A 48 -11.43 6.01 0.95
CA ILE A 48 -11.27 4.56 1.04
C ILE A 48 -10.14 4.25 2.02
N ARG A 49 -10.35 3.24 2.87
CA ARG A 49 -9.33 2.72 3.78
C ARG A 49 -8.78 1.41 3.23
N VAL A 50 -7.46 1.28 3.21
CA VAL A 50 -6.76 0.13 2.63
C VAL A 50 -5.80 -0.44 3.66
N GLN A 51 -5.83 -1.76 3.86
CA GLN A 51 -4.79 -2.50 4.57
C GLN A 51 -3.80 -3.03 3.54
N VAL A 52 -2.51 -2.80 3.75
CA VAL A 52 -1.42 -3.35 2.92
C VAL A 52 -0.51 -4.15 3.83
N CYS A 53 -0.20 -5.39 3.46
CA CYS A 53 0.62 -6.31 4.24
C CYS A 53 1.74 -6.89 3.39
N TYR A 54 2.83 -7.32 4.04
CA TYR A 54 3.75 -8.24 3.39
C TYR A 54 3.02 -9.52 2.97
N ALA A 55 3.34 -10.03 1.78
CA ALA A 55 2.68 -11.22 1.24
C ALA A 55 2.82 -12.41 2.19
N GLY A 56 1.70 -13.01 2.59
CA GLY A 56 1.68 -14.15 3.51
C GLY A 56 1.97 -13.79 4.97
N SER A 57 1.97 -12.51 5.32
CA SER A 57 2.24 -12.01 6.68
C SER A 57 1.00 -11.40 7.34
N THR A 58 1.10 -11.17 8.64
CA THR A 58 0.18 -10.31 9.41
C THR A 58 0.77 -8.93 9.69
N ASP A 59 2.00 -8.67 9.24
CA ASP A 59 2.64 -7.36 9.32
C ASP A 59 2.07 -6.43 8.23
N CYS A 60 1.29 -5.45 8.69
CA CYS A 60 0.39 -4.66 7.88
C CYS A 60 0.39 -3.19 8.29
N ILE A 61 0.16 -2.32 7.33
CA ILE A 61 -0.17 -0.91 7.57
C ILE A 61 -1.59 -0.61 7.09
N ASN A 62 -2.26 0.29 7.79
CA ASN A 62 -3.55 0.82 7.38
C ASN A 62 -3.37 2.22 6.81
N VAL A 63 -3.86 2.43 5.58
CA VAL A 63 -3.76 3.70 4.85
C VAL A 63 -5.17 4.21 4.58
N ALA A 64 -5.51 5.34 5.18
CA ALA A 64 -6.73 6.07 4.83
C ALA A 64 -6.41 7.06 3.70
N LEU A 65 -7.13 6.96 2.58
CA LEU A 65 -7.01 7.85 1.43
C LEU A 65 -8.32 8.60 1.22
N ALA A 66 -8.23 9.93 1.19
CA ALA A 66 -9.30 10.76 0.65
C ALA A 66 -9.50 10.48 -0.85
N GLY A 67 -10.57 11.03 -1.42
CA GLY A 67 -10.83 10.97 -2.86
C GLY A 67 -9.68 11.56 -3.67
N TYR A 68 -9.31 10.90 -4.76
CA TYR A 68 -8.21 11.30 -5.66
C TYR A 68 -6.83 11.45 -5.00
N GLN A 69 -6.64 10.90 -3.80
CA GLN A 69 -5.39 11.04 -3.05
C GLN A 69 -4.35 10.00 -3.45
N LYS A 70 -3.08 10.39 -3.42
CA LYS A 70 -1.91 9.51 -3.54
C LYS A 70 -1.00 9.69 -2.34
N LEU A 71 -0.61 8.58 -1.70
CA LEU A 71 0.25 8.56 -0.52
C LEU A 71 1.39 7.57 -0.68
N GLN A 72 2.55 7.92 -0.13
CA GLN A 72 3.66 6.99 0.05
C GLN A 72 3.73 6.58 1.53
N ARG A 73 3.88 5.29 1.79
CA ARG A 73 4.05 4.75 3.14
C ARG A 73 5.13 3.69 3.15
N VAL A 74 5.99 3.73 4.16
CA VAL A 74 6.96 2.66 4.41
C VAL A 74 6.17 1.45 4.93
N LEU A 75 6.27 0.33 4.22
CA LEU A 75 5.75 -0.97 4.67
C LEU A 75 6.75 -1.66 5.60
N GLY A 76 8.05 -1.45 5.36
CA GLY A 76 9.12 -1.89 6.25
C GLY A 76 10.50 -1.54 5.71
N ILE A 77 11.53 -2.16 6.30
CA ILE A 77 12.93 -1.85 6.05
C ILE A 77 13.71 -3.16 5.88
N ALA A 78 14.55 -3.24 4.85
CA ALA A 78 15.36 -4.43 4.58
C ALA A 78 16.84 -4.13 4.42
N ALA A 79 17.69 -5.10 4.77
CA ALA A 79 19.12 -5.04 4.51
C ALA A 79 19.40 -5.44 3.05
N GLY A 80 19.60 -4.45 2.17
CA GLY A 80 20.05 -4.64 0.78
C GLY A 80 19.01 -5.19 -0.20
N SER A 81 17.84 -5.65 0.25
CA SER A 81 16.80 -6.17 -0.65
C SER A 81 15.88 -5.06 -1.16
N THR A 82 15.86 -4.88 -2.47
CA THR A 82 14.90 -4.03 -3.19
C THR A 82 13.62 -4.78 -3.58
N ASN A 83 13.60 -6.10 -3.41
CA ASN A 83 12.46 -6.93 -3.76
C ASN A 83 11.62 -7.21 -2.51
N PHE A 84 10.34 -6.90 -2.60
CA PHE A 84 9.35 -7.33 -1.62
C PHE A 84 8.00 -7.54 -2.31
N GLN A 85 7.21 -8.45 -1.74
CA GLN A 85 5.85 -8.72 -2.21
C GLN A 85 4.88 -8.27 -1.14
N PHE A 86 3.74 -7.78 -1.59
CA PHE A 86 2.68 -7.31 -0.72
C PHE A 86 1.33 -7.73 -1.27
N GLU A 87 0.35 -7.73 -0.39
CA GLU A 87 -1.05 -7.91 -0.68
C GLU A 87 -1.83 -6.75 -0.03
N TYR A 88 -2.97 -6.39 -0.60
CA TYR A 88 -3.80 -5.33 -0.04
C TYR A 88 -5.28 -5.65 -0.18
N ARG A 89 -6.07 -5.14 0.78
CA ARG A 89 -7.53 -5.18 0.75
C ARG A 89 -8.12 -3.89 1.29
N GLU A 90 -9.29 -3.54 0.76
CA GLU A 90 -10.08 -2.44 1.25
C GLU A 90 -10.76 -2.84 2.57
N LEU A 91 -10.90 -1.87 3.48
CA LEU A 91 -11.56 -2.01 4.77
C LEU A 91 -12.85 -1.19 4.77
N TYR A 92 -13.81 -1.58 5.61
CA TYR A 92 -14.98 -0.75 5.92
C TYR A 92 -14.59 0.52 6.70
#